data_AF-A0A0X3Y1V4-F1
#
_entry.id   AF-A0A0X3Y1V4-F1
#
_cell.length_a   1.000
_cell.length_b   1.000
_cell.length_c   1.000
_cell.angle_alpha   90.00
_cell.angle_beta   90.00
_cell.angle_gamma   90.00
#
_symmetry.space_group_name_H-M   'P 1'
#
loop_
_entity.id
_entity.type
_entity.pdbx_description
1 polymer ?
#
loop_
_entity_poly.entity_id
_entity_poly.type
_entity_poly.pdbx_seq_one_letter_code
_entity_poly.pdbx_strand_id
1 'polypeptide(L)'
;MENLHTTKEEKTKLTLLQINNINLNSITEPGFYVSSGWSNNIVGLPAELNNSEGRAFYLVVFSLENGAYCQQVLYSFKGLIFYRAITGANSTFIQWRRI
;
A
#
# COMPACT_ATOMS: atom_id res chain seq x y z
N MET A 1 -16.09 14.06 44.05
CA MET A 1 -15.36 14.72 42.95
C MET A 1 -15.16 13.67 41.88
N GLU A 2 -15.91 13.74 40.79
CA GLU A 2 -15.67 12.91 39.62
C GLU A 2 -14.47 13.49 38.85
N ASN A 3 -13.42 12.69 38.67
CA ASN A 3 -12.31 13.04 37.80
C ASN A 3 -12.71 12.68 36.36
N LEU A 4 -13.20 13.66 35.61
CA LEU A 4 -13.32 13.53 34.15
C LEU A 4 -11.91 13.52 33.55
N HIS A 5 -11.36 12.34 33.32
CA HIS A 5 -10.23 12.19 32.41
C HIS A 5 -10.73 12.46 30.98
N THR A 6 -10.60 13.70 30.51
CA THR A 6 -10.73 13.99 29.09
C THR A 6 -9.46 13.54 28.40
N THR A 7 -9.40 12.29 27.96
CA THR A 7 -8.36 11.85 27.02
C THR A 7 -8.57 12.66 25.74
N LYS A 8 -7.71 13.63 25.46
CA LYS A 8 -7.66 14.26 24.14
C LYS A 8 -7.34 13.15 23.14
N GLU A 9 -8.32 12.76 22.32
CA GLU A 9 -8.05 11.94 21.14
C GLU A 9 -7.06 12.72 20.26
N GLU A 10 -5.81 12.26 20.20
CA GLU A 10 -4.91 12.67 19.12
C GLU A 10 -5.47 12.07 17.83
N LYS A 11 -6.25 12.86 17.09
CA LYS A 11 -6.64 12.54 15.72
C LYS A 11 -5.38 12.51 14.86
N THR A 12 -4.75 11.36 14.71
CA THR A 12 -3.64 11.18 13.78
C THR A 12 -4.16 11.42 12.37
N LYS A 13 -3.66 12.47 11.71
CA LYS A 13 -4.06 12.81 10.34
C LYS A 13 -3.50 11.75 9.39
N LEU A 14 -4.37 10.99 8.74
CA LEU A 14 -3.97 10.03 7.72
C LEU A 14 -3.27 10.78 6.58
N THR A 15 -2.01 10.44 6.33
CA THR A 15 -1.19 11.08 5.29
C THR A 15 -1.01 10.10 4.14
N LEU A 16 -1.36 10.53 2.93
CA LEU A 16 -1.14 9.77 1.70
C LEU A 16 0.22 10.16 1.12
N LEU A 17 1.14 9.20 1.05
CA LEU A 17 2.45 9.38 0.45
C LEU A 17 2.37 9.19 -1.05
N GLN A 18 2.72 10.23 -1.81
CA GLN A 18 2.73 10.12 -3.27
C GLN A 18 3.92 9.27 -3.74
N ILE A 19 3.64 8.30 -4.61
CA ILE A 19 4.67 7.46 -5.23
C ILE A 19 4.65 7.63 -6.75
N ASN A 20 5.84 7.67 -7.34
CA ASN A 20 6.06 7.78 -8.78
C ASN A 20 7.38 7.09 -9.14
N ASN A 21 7.45 6.50 -10.34
CA ASN A 21 8.67 5.89 -10.89
C ASN A 21 9.35 4.89 -9.93
N ILE A 22 8.56 3.99 -9.33
CA ILE A 22 8.99 3.08 -8.27
C ILE A 22 8.64 1.63 -8.58
N ASN A 23 9.40 0.69 -8.01
CA ASN A 23 9.06 -0.72 -7.98
C ASN A 23 8.26 -1.03 -6.71
N LEU A 24 7.01 -1.50 -6.85
CA LEU A 24 6.19 -1.84 -5.69
C LEU A 24 6.79 -2.94 -4.81
N ASN A 25 7.72 -3.76 -5.34
CA ASN A 25 8.44 -4.75 -4.55
C ASN A 25 9.38 -4.14 -3.49
N SER A 26 9.76 -2.85 -3.64
CA SER A 26 10.61 -2.17 -2.67
C SER A 26 9.83 -1.39 -1.60
N ILE A 27 8.50 -1.40 -1.65
CA ILE A 27 7.67 -0.67 -0.67
C ILE A 27 7.25 -1.64 0.43
N THR A 28 8.05 -1.72 1.48
CA THR A 28 7.78 -2.55 2.66
C THR A 28 7.57 -1.75 3.93
N GLU A 29 7.71 -0.42 3.86
CA GLU A 29 7.39 0.48 4.98
C GLU A 29 5.87 0.54 5.16
N PRO A 30 5.35 0.43 6.39
CA PRO A 30 3.91 0.52 6.62
C PRO A 30 3.40 1.93 6.33
N GLY A 31 2.24 2.03 5.68
CA GLY A 31 1.66 3.33 5.35
C GLY A 31 0.61 3.30 4.26
N PHE A 32 0.13 4.51 3.94
CA PHE A 32 -0.84 4.75 2.88
C PHE A 32 -0.16 5.51 1.75
N TYR A 33 -0.19 4.92 0.56
CA TYR A 33 0.46 5.46 -0.64
C TYR A 33 -0.56 5.72 -1.74
N VAL A 34 -0.23 6.64 -2.64
CA VAL A 34 -1.06 6.98 -3.79
C VAL A 34 -0.19 7.17 -5.04
N SER A 35 -0.60 6.56 -6.14
CA SER A 35 -0.12 6.89 -7.47
C SER A 35 -1.23 7.65 -8.20
N SER A 36 -0.95 8.89 -8.60
CA SER A 36 -1.90 9.80 -9.24
C SER A 36 -1.74 9.90 -10.76
N GLY A 37 -0.68 9.32 -11.35
CA GLY A 37 -0.27 9.58 -12.73
C GLY A 37 -0.38 8.38 -13.67
N TRP A 38 -1.06 8.57 -14.79
CA TRP A 38 -1.15 7.60 -15.89
C TRP A 38 0.20 7.35 -16.60
N SER A 39 1.11 8.34 -16.56
CA SER A 39 2.47 8.27 -17.15
C SER A 39 3.55 7.80 -16.17
N ASN A 40 3.19 7.32 -14.98
CA ASN A 40 4.15 6.92 -13.97
C ASN A 40 4.81 5.58 -14.35
N ASN A 41 6.12 5.44 -14.16
CA ASN A 41 6.80 4.16 -14.37
C ASN A 41 6.74 3.29 -13.11
N ILE A 42 5.57 2.72 -12.83
CA ILE A 42 5.39 1.77 -11.73
C ILE A 42 5.67 0.34 -12.19
N VAL A 43 6.55 -0.35 -11.47
CA VAL A 43 6.88 -1.78 -11.70
C VAL A 43 6.29 -2.63 -10.58
N GLY A 44 5.97 -3.89 -10.87
CA GLY A 44 5.41 -4.82 -9.89
C GLY A 44 3.91 -4.64 -9.65
N LEU A 45 3.19 -4.02 -10.60
CA LEU A 45 1.73 -3.96 -10.60
C LEU A 45 1.09 -5.34 -10.88
N PRO A 46 -0.17 -5.55 -10.48
CA PRO A 46 -0.99 -6.61 -11.03
C PRO A 46 -1.00 -6.55 -12.56
N ALA A 47 -0.95 -7.69 -13.25
CA ALA A 47 -0.86 -7.75 -14.71
C ALA A 47 -2.02 -7.00 -15.40
N GLU A 48 -3.22 -7.09 -14.82
CA GLU A 48 -4.45 -6.42 -15.26
C GLU A 48 -4.34 -4.88 -15.24
N LEU A 49 -3.47 -4.34 -14.39
CA LEU A 49 -3.22 -2.91 -14.24
C LEU A 49 -1.92 -2.45 -14.90
N ASN A 50 -1.15 -3.35 -15.49
CA ASN A 50 0.13 -3.04 -16.13
C ASN A 50 -0.06 -2.46 -17.54
N ASN A 51 -0.88 -1.42 -17.65
CA ASN A 51 -1.11 -0.57 -18.81
C ASN A 51 -1.08 0.89 -18.35
N SER A 52 -1.01 1.87 -19.26
CA SER A 52 -1.00 3.30 -18.90
C SER A 52 -2.24 3.70 -18.11
N GLU A 53 -3.40 3.14 -18.46
CA GLU A 53 -4.72 3.36 -17.84
C GLU A 53 -4.95 2.57 -16.54
N GLY A 54 -3.93 1.95 -15.97
CA GLY A 54 -4.03 1.16 -14.73
C GLY A 54 -3.17 1.70 -13.60
N ARG A 55 -2.41 2.77 -13.84
CA ARG A 55 -1.35 3.24 -12.94
C ARG A 55 -1.79 4.24 -11.88
N ALA A 56 -3.05 4.66 -11.91
CA ALA A 56 -3.67 5.37 -10.81
C ALA A 56 -4.26 4.37 -9.81
N PHE A 57 -3.81 4.41 -8.55
CA PHE A 57 -4.26 3.50 -7.49
C PHE A 57 -3.89 4.03 -6.09
N TYR A 58 -4.58 3.52 -5.08
CA TYR A 58 -4.11 3.56 -3.69
C TYR A 58 -3.42 2.27 -3.33
N LEU A 59 -2.39 2.34 -2.48
CA LEU A 59 -1.68 1.20 -1.94
C LEU A 59 -1.61 1.34 -0.43
N VAL A 60 -2.08 0.33 0.28
CA VAL A 60 -1.94 0.22 1.74
C VAL A 60 -0.90 -0.85 2.02
N VAL A 61 0.06 -0.52 2.89
CA VAL A 61 1.11 -1.43 3.29
C VAL A 61 1.03 -1.65 4.79
N PHE A 62 0.92 -2.92 5.17
CA PHE A 62 1.11 -3.38 6.54
C PHE A 62 2.43 -4.12 6.62
N SER A 63 3.19 -3.90 7.68
CA SER A 63 4.54 -4.45 7.77
C SER A 63 4.90 -4.73 9.22
N LEU A 64 5.62 -5.83 9.43
CA LEU A 64 6.21 -6.26 10.69
C LEU A 64 7.69 -6.56 10.46
N GLU A 65 8.47 -6.53 11.56
CA GLU A 65 9.88 -6.95 11.54
C GLU A 65 10.69 -6.29 10.41
N ASN A 66 10.55 -4.97 10.26
CA ASN A 66 11.26 -4.18 9.26
C ASN A 66 11.04 -4.66 7.80
N GLY A 67 9.85 -5.18 7.49
CA GLY A 67 9.49 -5.65 6.15
C GLY A 67 9.60 -7.16 5.93
N ALA A 68 10.10 -7.93 6.91
CA ALA A 68 10.21 -9.39 6.78
C ALA A 68 8.84 -10.08 6.62
N TYR A 69 7.78 -9.48 7.18
CA TYR A 69 6.40 -9.83 6.89
C TYR A 69 5.67 -8.57 6.45
N CYS A 70 5.28 -8.52 5.18
CA CYS A 70 4.72 -7.34 4.57
C CYS A 70 3.47 -7.72 3.78
N GLN A 71 2.38 -7.00 3.96
CA GLN A 71 1.17 -7.14 3.16
C GLN A 71 0.92 -5.85 2.38
N GLN A 72 0.60 -5.99 1.10
CA GLN A 72 0.22 -4.90 0.23
C GLN A 72 -1.21 -5.12 -0.24
N VAL A 73 -2.04 -4.10 -0.13
CA VAL A 73 -3.40 -4.07 -0.71
C VAL A 73 -3.50 -2.88 -1.65
N LEU A 74 -3.82 -3.15 -2.91
CA LEU A 74 -3.91 -2.17 -3.98
C LEU A 74 -5.38 -1.98 -4.37
N TYR A 75 -5.84 -0.74 -4.30
CA TYR A 75 -7.17 -0.32 -4.73
C TYR A 75 -7.05 0.47 -6.03
N SER A 76 -7.49 -0.11 -7.14
CA SER A 76 -7.47 0.57 -8.43
C SER A 76 -8.72 1.42 -8.65
N PHE A 77 -8.59 2.49 -9.43
CA PHE A 77 -9.75 3.26 -9.89
C PHE A 77 -10.59 2.53 -10.96
N LYS A 78 -10.21 1.32 -11.36
CA LYS A 78 -11.00 0.42 -12.22
C LYS A 78 -11.99 -0.46 -11.44
N GLY A 79 -12.12 -0.25 -10.13
CA GLY A 79 -12.98 -1.07 -9.26
C GLY A 79 -12.40 -2.46 -8.95
N LEU A 80 -11.11 -2.67 -9.23
CA LEU A 80 -10.38 -3.90 -8.92
C LEU A 80 -9.55 -3.72 -7.65
N ILE A 81 -9.55 -4.72 -6.78
CA ILE A 81 -8.75 -4.75 -5.56
C ILE A 81 -7.83 -5.98 -5.61
N PHE A 82 -6.57 -5.77 -5.27
CA PHE A 82 -5.56 -6.81 -5.24
C PHE A 82 -4.84 -6.83 -3.91
N TYR A 83 -4.36 -7.99 -3.50
CA TYR A 83 -3.47 -8.14 -2.36
C TYR A 83 -2.31 -9.07 -2.66
N ARG A 84 -1.19 -8.90 -1.94
CA ARG A 84 -0.08 -9.84 -1.90
C ARG A 84 0.70 -9.68 -0.61
N ALA A 85 1.59 -10.62 -0.32
CA ALA A 85 2.36 -10.60 0.90
C ALA A 85 3.77 -11.19 0.76
N ILE A 86 4.65 -10.79 1.68
CA ILE A 86 5.86 -11.52 2.10
C ILE A 86 5.44 -12.29 3.35
N THR A 87 5.60 -13.61 3.35
CA THR A 87 5.09 -14.50 4.43
C THR A 87 6.21 -15.23 5.17
N GLY A 88 7.46 -14.80 5.03
CA GLY A 88 8.60 -15.40 5.71
C GLY A 88 9.87 -14.55 5.56
N ALA A 89 10.78 -14.69 6.51
CA ALA A 89 12.07 -14.00 6.48
C ALA A 89 12.84 -14.31 5.18
N ASN A 90 13.46 -13.28 4.59
CA ASN A 90 14.21 -13.36 3.32
C ASN A 90 13.41 -13.86 2.11
N SER A 91 12.08 -13.75 2.14
CA SER A 91 11.23 -14.06 0.99
C SER A 91 10.86 -12.79 0.21
N THR A 92 10.36 -12.98 -1.00
CA THR A 92 9.84 -11.89 -1.84
C THR A 92 8.32 -11.90 -1.83
N PHE A 93 7.71 -10.83 -2.35
CA PHE A 93 6.27 -10.78 -2.50
C PHE A 93 5.77 -11.94 -3.37
N ILE A 94 4.75 -12.65 -2.89
CA ILE A 94 3.96 -13.56 -3.72
C ILE A 94 3.25 -12.78 -4.83
N GLN A 95 2.70 -13.52 -5.79
CA GLN A 95 1.90 -12.94 -6.86
C GLN A 95 0.65 -12.23 -6.31
N TRP A 96 0.24 -11.17 -6.99
CA TRP A 96 -1.02 -10.48 -6.73
C TRP A 96 -2.20 -11.44 -6.85
N ARG A 97 -3.08 -11.38 -5.86
CA ARG A 97 -4.37 -12.07 -5.86
C ARG A 97 -5.46 -11.02 -5.88
N ARG A 98 -6.46 -11.22 -6.72
CA ARG A 98 -7.63 -10.35 -6.81
C ARG A 98 -8.66 -10.73 -5.75
N ILE A 99 -9.35 -9.74 -5.20
CA ILE A 99 -10.51 -9.89 -4.31
C ILE A 99 -11.79 -9.74 -5.14
#